data_AF-A0A183VFG4-F1
#
_entry.id   AF-A0A183VFG4-F1
#
_cell.length_a   1.000
_cell.length_b   1.000
_cell.length_c   1.000
_cell.angle_alpha   90.00
_cell.angle_beta   90.00
_cell.angle_gamma   90.00
#
_symmetry.space_group_name_H-M   'P 1'
#
loop_
_entity.id
_entity.type
_entity.pdbx_description
1 polymer ?
#
loop_
_entity_poly.entity_id
_entity_poly.type
_entity_poly.pdbx_seq_one_letter_code
_entity_poly.pdbx_strand_id
1 'polypeptide(L)'
;MDWLNENDEHSMDILRNAYNRDKSDNFPQTSEHTKFSNSVVDVFTQLNEALKLLKQMDCPNPEVYADMMKRFSKTLNKVLLAYADMVQKDFGKFVSNEKLACILMNNVQQLRVQLEKIYENMGGTSLDPAANTVLTNLQKKLNAVLDKLAGQFAESLVPKIHEQMNTLGSILCKIKGPQLQKSQLAGEVDAVLEPLMELLEDKLQQYASQCEKTVLKYLLKELWKITITSMEKIVVLPPLDNKALLKQLPNAKIGDVTKLMSTHLKDVKSMSSVKEMMDMARECERSLTPKQCTVLDAALDAIKECFHAGGQGLKKSFFEKSPELQSLKYALSLYTQTTEQLIKTFISSQKQQGLFITLYFHF
;
A
#
# COMPACT_ATOMS: atom_id res chain seq x y z
N MET A 1 17.90 40.58 8.91
CA MET A 1 17.00 39.50 9.36
C MET A 1 15.56 39.75 8.88
N ASP A 2 15.10 41.00 8.78
CA ASP A 2 13.73 41.33 8.36
C ASP A 2 13.37 40.85 6.95
N TRP A 3 14.29 40.97 5.98
CA TRP A 3 14.09 40.43 4.62
C TRP A 3 13.79 38.92 4.60
N LEU A 4 14.40 38.13 5.49
CA LEU A 4 14.13 36.69 5.56
C LEU A 4 12.74 36.37 6.12
N ASN A 5 12.18 37.26 6.94
CA ASN A 5 10.80 37.12 7.42
C ASN A 5 9.80 37.48 6.31
N GLU A 6 10.06 38.56 5.57
CA GLU A 6 9.26 38.93 4.38
C GLU A 6 9.32 37.83 3.32
N ASN A 7 10.49 37.24 3.10
CA ASN A 7 10.66 36.11 2.18
C ASN A 7 9.89 34.86 2.64
N ASP A 8 9.81 34.58 3.95
CA ASP A 8 8.99 33.48 4.49
C ASP A 8 7.52 33.66 4.09
N GLU A 9 6.96 34.85 4.32
CA GLU A 9 5.57 35.18 4.02
C GLU A 9 5.31 35.14 2.51
N HIS A 10 6.18 35.77 1.72
CA HIS A 10 6.08 35.78 0.27
C HIS A 10 6.14 34.37 -0.34
N SER A 11 7.05 33.51 0.17
CA SER A 11 7.18 32.13 -0.30
C SER A 11 5.94 31.29 0.05
N MET A 12 5.31 31.54 1.19
CA MET A 12 4.07 30.89 1.59
C MET A 12 2.88 31.32 0.73
N ASP A 13 2.82 32.59 0.33
CA ASP A 13 1.76 33.08 -0.56
C ASP A 13 1.93 32.58 -1.99
N ILE A 14 3.16 32.54 -2.52
CA ILE A 14 3.45 31.90 -3.80
C ILE A 14 3.03 30.44 -3.78
N LEU A 15 3.39 29.69 -2.73
CA LEU A 15 2.97 28.32 -2.55
C LEU A 15 1.44 28.15 -2.64
N ARG A 16 0.70 28.92 -1.83
CA ARG A 16 -0.77 28.82 -1.79
C ARG A 16 -1.39 29.15 -3.13
N ASN A 17 -0.90 30.20 -3.78
CA ASN A 17 -1.41 30.64 -5.08
C ASN A 17 -1.10 29.64 -6.19
N ALA A 18 0.14 29.13 -6.24
CA ALA A 18 0.55 28.12 -7.20
C ALA A 18 -0.27 26.83 -7.03
N TYR A 19 -0.37 26.32 -5.80
CA TYR A 19 -1.14 25.10 -5.54
C TYR A 19 -2.62 25.25 -5.87
N ASN A 20 -3.27 26.35 -5.45
CA ASN A 20 -4.69 26.53 -5.69
C ASN A 20 -5.02 26.74 -7.17
N ARG A 21 -4.13 27.40 -7.93
CA ARG A 21 -4.26 27.53 -9.39
C ARG A 21 -4.09 26.18 -10.08
N ASP A 22 -3.04 25.44 -9.73
CA ASP A 22 -2.80 24.13 -10.32
C ASP A 22 -3.96 23.17 -9.98
N LYS A 23 -4.51 23.27 -8.77
CA LYS A 23 -5.72 22.55 -8.36
C LYS A 23 -6.94 22.92 -9.19
N SER A 24 -7.19 24.20 -9.51
CA SER A 24 -8.32 24.58 -10.36
C SER A 24 -8.20 24.03 -11.78
N ASP A 25 -6.97 23.82 -12.23
CA ASP A 25 -6.65 23.34 -13.57
C ASP A 25 -6.51 21.81 -13.63
N ASN A 26 -6.78 21.09 -12.53
CA ASN A 26 -6.58 19.65 -12.36
C ASN A 26 -5.12 19.18 -12.53
N PHE A 27 -4.20 19.91 -11.92
CA PHE A 27 -2.77 19.59 -11.82
C PHE A 27 -2.12 19.26 -13.18
N PRO A 28 -2.19 20.16 -14.18
CA PRO A 28 -1.58 19.95 -15.47
C PRO A 28 -0.06 19.69 -15.37
N GLN A 29 0.40 18.73 -16.16
CA GLN A 29 1.83 18.46 -16.35
C GLN A 29 2.42 19.43 -17.37
N THR A 30 3.66 19.88 -17.15
CA THR A 30 4.34 20.82 -18.06
C THR A 30 4.65 20.20 -19.43
N SER A 31 4.85 18.89 -19.48
CA SER A 31 5.07 18.14 -20.72
C SER A 31 4.71 16.67 -20.55
N GLU A 32 4.66 15.91 -21.64
CA GLU A 32 4.45 14.45 -21.61
C GLU A 32 5.54 13.71 -20.86
N HIS A 33 6.76 14.25 -20.83
CA HIS A 33 7.89 13.66 -20.11
C HIS A 33 7.96 14.07 -18.63
N THR A 34 7.14 15.04 -18.20
CA THR A 34 7.13 15.54 -16.83
C THR A 34 6.01 14.88 -16.04
N LYS A 35 6.34 14.09 -15.02
CA LYS A 35 5.35 13.31 -14.24
C LYS A 35 4.68 14.08 -13.09
N PHE A 36 5.10 15.31 -12.83
CA PHE A 36 4.59 16.21 -11.80
C PHE A 36 3.97 17.47 -12.43
N SER A 37 3.21 18.23 -11.64
CA SER A 37 2.45 19.38 -12.10
C SER A 37 3.16 20.72 -11.91
N ASN A 38 2.58 21.78 -12.49
CA ASN A 38 3.20 23.10 -12.57
C ASN A 38 3.46 23.75 -11.21
N SER A 39 2.63 23.50 -10.19
CA SER A 39 2.83 24.15 -8.88
C SER A 39 4.16 23.80 -8.22
N VAL A 40 4.74 22.63 -8.53
CA VAL A 40 6.08 22.28 -8.04
C VAL A 40 7.13 23.17 -8.69
N VAL A 41 7.02 23.46 -9.99
CA VAL A 41 7.96 24.31 -10.73
C VAL A 41 7.92 25.74 -10.17
N ASP A 42 6.73 26.28 -9.95
CA ASP A 42 6.55 27.65 -9.43
C ASP A 42 7.17 27.81 -8.04
N VAL A 43 6.89 26.87 -7.12
CA VAL A 43 7.43 26.89 -5.76
C VAL A 43 8.96 26.81 -5.76
N PHE A 44 9.55 25.91 -6.55
CA PHE A 44 11.00 25.78 -6.58
C PHE A 44 11.70 26.88 -7.37
N THR A 45 11.04 27.51 -8.34
CA THR A 45 11.58 28.71 -9.00
C THR A 45 11.82 29.79 -7.96
N GLN A 46 10.79 30.11 -7.16
CA GLN A 46 10.94 31.08 -6.08
C GLN A 46 12.00 30.64 -5.05
N LEU A 47 11.94 29.41 -4.52
CA LEU A 47 12.91 28.99 -3.50
C LEU A 47 14.37 29.07 -4.01
N ASN A 48 14.62 28.76 -5.28
CA ASN A 48 15.94 28.91 -5.87
C ASN A 48 16.34 30.37 -6.08
N GLU A 49 15.41 31.24 -6.47
CA GLU A 49 15.66 32.69 -6.57
C GLU A 49 16.00 33.29 -5.20
N ALA A 50 15.25 32.94 -4.15
CA ALA A 50 15.54 33.35 -2.78
C ALA A 50 16.94 32.88 -2.33
N LEU A 51 17.31 31.62 -2.62
CA LEU A 51 18.64 31.11 -2.32
C LEU A 51 19.73 31.87 -3.10
N LYS A 52 19.50 32.14 -4.38
CA LYS A 52 20.44 32.87 -5.22
C LYS A 52 20.70 34.27 -4.67
N LEU A 53 19.65 34.99 -4.26
CA LEU A 53 19.78 36.31 -3.62
C LEU A 53 20.60 36.23 -2.33
N LEU A 54 20.32 35.25 -1.47
CA LEU A 54 21.09 35.05 -0.23
C LEU A 54 22.58 34.79 -0.49
N LYS A 55 22.92 34.05 -1.54
CA LYS A 55 24.32 33.80 -1.93
C LYS A 55 25.01 35.03 -2.54
N GLN A 56 24.24 35.93 -3.15
CA GLN A 56 24.76 37.17 -3.75
C GLN A 56 25.01 38.29 -2.73
N MET A 57 24.55 38.15 -1.49
CA MET A 57 24.77 39.15 -0.43
C MET A 57 26.23 39.30 0.05
N ASP A 58 27.18 38.57 -0.55
CA ASP A 58 28.63 38.60 -0.30
C ASP A 58 28.99 38.85 1.18
N CYS A 59 28.47 37.99 2.06
CA CYS A 59 28.65 38.13 3.50
C CYS A 59 30.08 37.76 3.91
N PRO A 60 30.92 38.71 4.38
CA PRO A 60 32.32 38.43 4.70
C PRO A 60 32.48 37.63 6.00
N ASN A 61 31.46 37.60 6.86
CA ASN A 61 31.46 36.84 8.10
C ASN A 61 30.81 35.45 7.90
N PRO A 62 31.57 34.34 8.04
CA PRO A 62 31.06 32.99 7.86
C PRO A 62 29.98 32.60 8.89
N GLU A 63 30.00 33.15 10.10
CA GLU A 63 28.99 32.88 11.12
C GLU A 63 27.63 33.47 10.74
N VAL A 64 27.63 34.69 10.19
CA VAL A 64 26.41 35.36 9.70
C VAL A 64 25.84 34.62 8.50
N TYR A 65 26.70 34.18 7.57
CA TYR A 65 26.28 33.36 6.44
C TYR A 65 25.66 32.02 6.91
N ALA A 66 26.26 31.36 7.91
CA ALA A 66 25.71 30.15 8.50
C ALA A 66 24.34 30.39 9.15
N ASP A 67 24.15 31.52 9.86
CA ASP A 67 22.85 31.93 10.42
C ASP A 67 21.78 32.19 9.35
N MET A 68 22.16 32.79 8.22
CA MET A 68 21.28 32.96 7.06
C MET A 68 20.84 31.61 6.47
N MET A 69 21.78 30.68 6.28
CA MET A 69 21.46 29.34 5.79
C MET A 69 20.60 28.55 6.79
N LYS A 70 20.87 28.68 8.09
CA LYS A 70 20.01 28.14 9.16
C LYS A 70 18.59 28.68 9.07
N ARG A 71 18.43 29.99 8.89
CA ARG A 71 17.10 30.61 8.75
C ARG A 71 16.39 30.16 7.48
N PHE A 72 17.09 30.09 6.35
CA PHE A 72 16.55 29.64 5.07
C PHE A 72 16.12 28.15 5.11
N SER A 73 16.87 27.31 5.84
CA SER A 73 16.46 25.90 6.05
C SER A 73 15.09 25.79 6.74
N LYS A 74 14.76 26.72 7.66
CA LYS A 74 13.44 26.79 8.31
C LYS A 74 12.37 27.25 7.33
N THR A 75 12.68 28.16 6.40
CA THR A 75 11.79 28.58 5.30
C THR A 75 11.42 27.38 4.43
N LEU A 76 12.43 26.65 3.93
CA LEU A 76 12.23 25.43 3.13
C LEU A 76 11.35 24.42 3.87
N ASN A 77 11.63 24.18 5.14
CA ASN A 77 10.82 23.27 5.96
C ASN A 77 9.36 23.72 6.08
N LYS A 78 9.09 25.01 6.33
CA LYS A 78 7.71 25.51 6.42
C LYS A 78 6.97 25.37 5.08
N VAL A 79 7.58 25.84 3.99
CA VAL A 79 6.96 25.87 2.66
C VAL A 79 6.69 24.46 2.14
N LEU A 80 7.69 23.56 2.18
CA LEU A 80 7.53 22.22 1.62
C LEU A 80 6.60 21.33 2.46
N LEU A 81 6.59 21.49 3.80
CA LEU A 81 5.60 20.80 4.63
C LEU A 81 4.19 21.33 4.37
N ALA A 82 4.02 22.65 4.23
CA ALA A 82 2.72 23.21 3.90
C ALA A 82 2.19 22.70 2.55
N TYR A 83 3.05 22.57 1.52
CA TYR A 83 2.69 21.93 0.25
C TYR A 83 2.20 20.49 0.49
N ALA A 84 3.01 19.69 1.21
CA ALA A 84 2.71 18.29 1.47
C ALA A 84 1.41 18.12 2.28
N ASP A 85 1.13 19.03 3.22
CA ASP A 85 -0.11 19.04 4.01
C ASP A 85 -1.34 19.41 3.15
N MET A 86 -1.19 20.36 2.22
CA MET A 86 -2.25 20.68 1.26
C MET A 86 -2.57 19.48 0.36
N VAL A 87 -1.53 18.80 -0.16
CA VAL A 87 -1.71 17.55 -0.93
C VAL A 87 -2.45 16.50 -0.10
N GLN A 88 -2.00 16.21 1.12
CA GLN A 88 -2.65 15.22 2.00
C GLN A 88 -4.11 15.55 2.29
N LYS A 89 -4.43 16.82 2.53
CA LYS A 89 -5.80 17.27 2.84
C LYS A 89 -6.75 17.06 1.67
N ASP A 90 -6.28 17.28 0.45
CA ASP A 90 -7.10 17.16 -0.74
C ASP A 90 -7.02 15.79 -1.42
N PHE A 91 -6.03 14.95 -1.11
CA PHE A 91 -5.77 13.68 -1.79
C PHE A 91 -7.00 12.76 -1.83
N GLY A 92 -7.73 12.64 -0.71
CA GLY A 92 -8.93 11.81 -0.64
C GLY A 92 -10.04 12.21 -1.62
N LYS A 93 -10.04 13.45 -2.13
CA LYS A 93 -10.99 13.93 -3.15
C LYS A 93 -10.56 13.54 -4.57
N PHE A 94 -9.27 13.33 -4.77
CA PHE A 94 -8.67 13.06 -6.08
C PHE A 94 -8.28 11.59 -6.27
N VAL A 95 -8.26 10.80 -5.20
CA VAL A 95 -7.82 9.38 -5.21
C VAL A 95 -8.60 8.51 -6.21
N SER A 96 -9.88 8.83 -6.45
CA SER A 96 -10.72 8.13 -7.43
C SER A 96 -10.29 8.37 -8.88
N ASN A 97 -9.55 9.45 -9.15
CA ASN A 97 -8.91 9.70 -10.43
C ASN A 97 -7.45 9.23 -10.35
N GLU A 98 -7.22 7.99 -10.81
CA GLU A 98 -5.92 7.31 -10.73
C GLU A 98 -4.77 8.16 -11.30
N LYS A 99 -5.00 8.88 -12.42
CA LYS A 99 -4.00 9.78 -13.01
C LYS A 99 -3.64 10.95 -12.12
N LEU A 100 -4.64 11.64 -11.56
CA LEU A 100 -4.40 12.76 -10.64
C LEU A 100 -3.72 12.29 -9.35
N ALA A 101 -4.10 11.13 -8.82
CA ALA A 101 -3.46 10.54 -7.65
C ALA A 101 -1.96 10.29 -7.91
N CYS A 102 -1.60 9.74 -9.09
CA CYS A 102 -0.21 9.58 -9.52
C CYS A 102 0.54 10.92 -9.57
N ILE A 103 -0.05 11.95 -10.21
CA ILE A 103 0.56 13.29 -10.31
C ILE A 103 0.83 13.88 -8.92
N LEU A 104 -0.14 13.80 -7.99
CA LEU A 104 0.03 14.34 -6.64
C LEU A 104 1.13 13.62 -5.84
N MET A 105 1.25 12.30 -5.97
CA MET A 105 2.37 11.56 -5.37
C MET A 105 3.72 11.92 -6.02
N ASN A 106 3.73 12.10 -7.35
CA ASN A 106 4.92 12.56 -8.08
C ASN A 106 5.33 13.97 -7.66
N ASN A 107 4.37 14.85 -7.35
CA ASN A 107 4.65 16.19 -6.82
C ASN A 107 5.41 16.10 -5.50
N VAL A 108 4.95 15.29 -4.54
CA VAL A 108 5.63 15.08 -3.26
C VAL A 108 7.02 14.47 -3.46
N GLN A 109 7.17 13.51 -4.37
CA GLN A 109 8.48 12.98 -4.72
C GLN A 109 9.38 14.06 -5.33
N GLN A 110 8.85 14.94 -6.17
CA GLN A 110 9.61 16.02 -6.77
C GLN A 110 10.03 17.08 -5.73
N LEU A 111 9.23 17.33 -4.68
CA LEU A 111 9.65 18.15 -3.54
C LEU A 111 10.94 17.60 -2.92
N ARG A 112 11.04 16.28 -2.76
CA ARG A 112 12.23 15.63 -2.19
C ARG A 112 13.45 15.75 -3.10
N VAL A 113 13.26 15.52 -4.39
CA VAL A 113 14.36 15.61 -5.38
C VAL A 113 14.92 17.02 -5.45
N GLN A 114 14.05 18.03 -5.50
CA GLN A 114 14.46 19.42 -5.60
C GLN A 114 15.00 19.97 -4.27
N LEU A 115 14.49 19.50 -3.13
CA LEU A 115 15.07 19.77 -1.82
C LEU A 115 16.52 19.29 -1.73
N GLU A 116 16.83 18.11 -2.27
CA GLU A 116 18.21 17.59 -2.32
C GLU A 116 19.13 18.50 -3.14
N LYS A 117 18.65 19.00 -4.29
CA LYS A 117 19.43 19.93 -5.12
C LYS A 117 19.68 21.27 -4.42
N ILE A 118 18.66 21.80 -3.74
CA ILE A 118 18.81 23.02 -2.92
C ILE A 118 19.80 22.77 -1.78
N TYR A 119 19.74 21.62 -1.12
CA TYR A 119 20.66 21.23 -0.07
C TYR A 119 22.12 21.23 -0.54
N GLU A 120 22.41 20.60 -1.67
CA GLU A 120 23.75 20.63 -2.27
C GLU A 120 24.18 22.06 -2.62
N ASN A 121 23.28 22.87 -3.19
CA ASN A 121 23.54 24.28 -3.50
C ASN A 121 23.79 25.17 -2.26
N MET A 122 23.25 24.79 -1.10
CA MET A 122 23.48 25.46 0.19
C MET A 122 24.82 25.07 0.83
N GLY A 123 25.51 24.02 0.33
CA GLY A 123 26.80 23.56 0.83
C GLY A 123 26.87 22.08 1.20
N GLY A 124 25.76 21.34 1.04
CA GLY A 124 25.71 19.89 1.25
C GLY A 124 26.25 19.49 2.64
N THR A 125 27.20 18.56 2.65
CA THR A 125 27.82 18.05 3.88
C THR A 125 28.58 19.11 4.68
N SER A 126 28.97 20.23 4.05
CA SER A 126 29.66 21.35 4.71
C SER A 126 28.70 22.37 5.34
N LEU A 127 27.39 22.17 5.21
CA LEU A 127 26.36 23.03 5.79
C LEU A 127 26.37 22.97 7.33
N ASP A 128 25.96 24.05 7.98
CA ASP A 128 25.78 24.11 9.43
C ASP A 128 24.97 22.90 9.97
N PRO A 129 25.41 22.24 11.08
CA PRO A 129 24.76 21.05 11.61
C PRO A 129 23.27 21.20 11.96
N ALA A 130 22.85 22.38 12.43
CA ALA A 130 21.45 22.63 12.76
C ALA A 130 20.59 22.73 11.50
N ALA A 131 21.09 23.40 10.45
CA ALA A 131 20.42 23.45 9.15
C ALA A 131 20.35 22.05 8.51
N ASN A 132 21.46 21.30 8.54
CA ASN A 132 21.54 19.91 8.10
C ASN A 132 20.46 19.02 8.76
N THR A 133 20.31 19.15 10.08
CA THR A 133 19.31 18.41 10.86
C THR A 133 17.88 18.74 10.41
N VAL A 134 17.58 20.02 10.17
CA VAL A 134 16.26 20.46 9.70
C VAL A 134 15.94 19.86 8.33
N LEU A 135 16.86 19.95 7.36
CA LEU A 135 16.64 19.47 5.99
C LEU A 135 16.56 17.94 5.91
N THR A 136 17.39 17.24 6.70
CA THR A 136 17.33 15.77 6.81
C THR A 136 15.99 15.32 7.39
N ASN A 137 15.51 15.99 8.44
CA ASN A 137 14.20 15.69 9.03
C ASN A 137 13.06 16.02 8.06
N LEU A 138 13.18 17.08 7.27
CA LEU A 138 12.23 17.42 6.21
C LEU A 138 12.17 16.32 5.14
N GLN A 139 13.31 15.82 4.65
CA GLN A 139 13.37 14.68 3.72
C GLN A 139 12.62 13.45 4.27
N LYS A 140 12.83 13.12 5.55
CA LYS A 140 12.14 12.00 6.22
C LYS A 140 10.62 12.22 6.28
N LYS A 141 10.17 13.44 6.62
CA LYS A 141 8.74 13.78 6.69
C LYS A 141 8.08 13.70 5.31
N LEU A 142 8.70 14.27 4.27
CA LEU A 142 8.19 14.19 2.90
C LEU A 142 8.11 12.74 2.41
N ASN A 143 9.09 11.91 2.77
CA ASN A 143 9.07 10.48 2.48
C ASN A 143 7.91 9.75 3.18
N ALA A 144 7.63 10.08 4.44
CA ALA A 144 6.49 9.52 5.18
C ALA A 144 5.14 9.97 4.61
N VAL A 145 5.04 11.21 4.10
CA VAL A 145 3.85 11.67 3.38
C VAL A 145 3.64 10.83 2.13
N LEU A 146 4.68 10.60 1.33
CA LEU A 146 4.57 9.78 0.13
C LEU A 146 4.09 8.34 0.44
N ASP A 147 4.63 7.73 1.49
CA ASP A 147 4.22 6.40 1.95
C ASP A 147 2.73 6.34 2.30
N LYS A 148 2.25 7.35 3.05
CA LYS A 148 0.83 7.48 3.41
C LYS A 148 -0.08 7.69 2.19
N LEU A 149 0.32 8.53 1.24
CA LEU A 149 -0.45 8.76 0.01
C LEU A 149 -0.54 7.50 -0.84
N ALA A 150 0.57 6.75 -0.97
CA ALA A 150 0.58 5.48 -1.68
C ALA A 150 -0.35 4.44 -1.02
N GLY A 151 -0.37 4.37 0.31
CA GLY A 151 -1.32 3.55 1.06
C GLY A 151 -2.77 3.92 0.77
N GLN A 152 -3.13 5.20 0.86
CA GLN A 152 -4.48 5.68 0.55
C GLN A 152 -4.89 5.39 -0.90
N PHE A 153 -3.95 5.51 -1.85
CA PHE A 153 -4.23 5.18 -3.25
C PHE A 153 -4.44 3.68 -3.44
N ALA A 154 -3.60 2.85 -2.84
CA ALA A 154 -3.74 1.40 -2.91
C ALA A 154 -5.05 0.92 -2.26
N GLU A 155 -5.47 1.53 -1.14
CA GLU A 155 -6.76 1.29 -0.49
C GLU A 155 -7.95 1.53 -1.45
N SER A 156 -7.87 2.52 -2.33
CA SER A 156 -8.92 2.79 -3.33
C SER A 156 -9.09 1.66 -4.37
N LEU A 157 -8.08 0.81 -4.53
CA LEU A 157 -8.07 -0.30 -5.48
C LEU A 157 -8.55 -1.62 -4.85
N VAL A 158 -8.68 -1.66 -3.51
CA VAL A 158 -9.14 -2.84 -2.76
C VAL A 158 -10.46 -3.41 -3.30
N PRO A 159 -11.51 -2.61 -3.60
CA PRO A 159 -12.77 -3.18 -4.10
C PRO A 159 -12.62 -3.94 -5.41
N LYS A 160 -11.83 -3.41 -6.36
CA LYS A 160 -11.55 -4.05 -7.64
C LYS A 160 -10.73 -5.33 -7.45
N ILE A 161 -9.71 -5.30 -6.58
CA ILE A 161 -8.91 -6.48 -6.25
C ILE A 161 -9.77 -7.55 -5.60
N HIS A 162 -10.62 -7.19 -4.64
CA HIS A 162 -11.54 -8.11 -3.98
C HIS A 162 -12.51 -8.78 -4.97
N GLU A 163 -13.04 -8.04 -5.94
CA GLU A 163 -13.90 -8.58 -7.00
C GLU A 163 -13.16 -9.66 -7.81
N GLN A 164 -11.93 -9.37 -8.24
CA GLN A 164 -11.11 -10.35 -8.97
C GLN A 164 -10.72 -11.54 -8.09
N MET A 165 -10.47 -11.33 -6.79
CA MET A 165 -10.18 -12.42 -5.85
C MET A 165 -11.38 -13.33 -5.62
N ASN A 166 -12.61 -12.80 -5.58
CA ASN A 166 -13.82 -13.62 -5.50
C ASN A 166 -14.01 -14.46 -6.77
N THR A 167 -13.73 -13.89 -7.94
CA THR A 167 -13.77 -14.59 -9.22
C THR A 167 -12.72 -15.71 -9.25
N LEU A 168 -11.48 -15.40 -8.86
CA LEU A 168 -10.39 -16.36 -8.71
C LEU A 168 -10.78 -17.51 -7.79
N GLY A 169 -11.34 -17.22 -6.61
CA GLY A 169 -11.82 -18.23 -5.66
C GLY A 169 -12.93 -19.12 -6.25
N SER A 170 -13.86 -18.51 -7.00
CA SER A 170 -14.94 -19.25 -7.67
C SER A 170 -14.43 -20.20 -8.76
N ILE A 171 -13.38 -19.83 -9.49
CA ILE A 171 -12.73 -20.70 -10.47
C ILE A 171 -11.97 -21.82 -9.76
N LEU A 172 -11.23 -21.49 -8.70
CA LEU A 172 -10.47 -22.44 -7.89
C LEU A 172 -11.37 -23.55 -7.32
N CYS A 173 -12.56 -23.21 -6.81
CA CYS A 173 -13.51 -24.17 -6.26
C CYS A 173 -13.97 -25.23 -7.28
N LYS A 174 -13.89 -24.95 -8.59
CA LYS A 174 -14.25 -25.88 -9.67
C LYS A 174 -13.15 -26.91 -9.96
N ILE A 175 -11.93 -26.68 -9.48
CA ILE A 175 -10.81 -27.61 -9.67
C ILE A 175 -11.00 -28.85 -8.80
N LYS A 176 -11.08 -30.01 -9.46
CA LYS A 176 -11.23 -31.33 -8.84
C LYS A 176 -10.16 -32.29 -9.35
N GLY A 177 -9.98 -33.42 -8.67
CA GLY A 177 -9.05 -34.49 -9.07
C GLY A 177 -7.86 -34.70 -8.12
N PRO A 178 -6.99 -35.67 -8.43
CA PRO A 178 -5.86 -36.03 -7.59
C PRO A 178 -4.81 -34.91 -7.54
N GLN A 179 -4.00 -34.89 -6.49
CA GLN A 179 -2.87 -33.96 -6.39
C GLN A 179 -1.84 -34.24 -7.48
N LEU A 180 -1.41 -33.19 -8.18
CA LEU A 180 -0.41 -33.24 -9.26
C LEU A 180 0.78 -32.32 -8.92
N GLN A 181 1.87 -32.50 -9.66
CA GLN A 181 3.03 -31.59 -9.56
C GLN A 181 2.74 -30.26 -10.26
N LYS A 182 3.38 -29.17 -9.81
CA LYS A 182 3.21 -27.81 -10.38
C LYS A 182 3.36 -27.77 -11.91
N SER A 183 4.32 -28.52 -12.47
CA SER A 183 4.60 -28.57 -13.91
C SER A 183 3.44 -29.09 -14.76
N GLN A 184 2.52 -29.84 -14.16
CA GLN A 184 1.36 -30.44 -14.83
C GLN A 184 0.09 -29.58 -14.70
N LEU A 185 0.16 -28.47 -13.97
CA LEU A 185 -0.99 -27.64 -13.60
C LEU A 185 -1.01 -26.29 -14.31
N ALA A 186 -0.14 -26.05 -15.30
CA ALA A 186 0.00 -24.75 -15.97
C ALA A 186 -1.36 -24.17 -16.44
N GLY A 187 -2.15 -24.95 -17.19
CA GLY A 187 -3.46 -24.47 -17.66
C GLY A 187 -4.49 -24.20 -16.55
N GLU A 188 -4.41 -24.91 -15.43
CA GLU A 188 -5.28 -24.63 -14.27
C GLU A 188 -4.83 -23.39 -13.51
N VAL A 189 -3.52 -23.16 -13.40
CA VAL A 189 -2.93 -21.96 -12.82
C VAL A 189 -3.31 -20.74 -13.65
N ASP A 190 -3.15 -20.82 -14.97
CA ASP A 190 -3.49 -19.73 -15.89
C ASP A 190 -4.97 -19.36 -15.78
N ALA A 191 -5.87 -20.35 -15.82
CA ALA A 191 -7.31 -20.12 -15.70
C ALA A 191 -7.73 -19.52 -14.35
N VAL A 192 -7.10 -19.93 -13.25
CA VAL A 192 -7.37 -19.37 -11.91
C VAL A 192 -6.87 -17.92 -11.82
N LEU A 193 -5.70 -17.64 -12.39
CA LEU A 193 -5.06 -16.33 -12.27
C LEU A 193 -5.57 -15.28 -13.24
N GLU A 194 -6.08 -15.67 -14.40
CA GLU A 194 -6.55 -14.79 -15.47
C GLU A 194 -7.29 -13.52 -14.97
N PRO A 195 -8.36 -13.60 -14.14
CA PRO A 195 -9.08 -12.41 -13.70
C PRO A 195 -8.22 -11.42 -12.91
N LEU A 196 -7.32 -11.93 -12.07
CA LEU A 196 -6.44 -11.08 -11.27
C LEU A 196 -5.30 -10.51 -12.11
N MET A 197 -4.72 -11.33 -12.99
CA MET A 197 -3.57 -10.94 -13.81
C MET A 197 -3.96 -9.88 -14.85
N GLU A 198 -5.14 -9.99 -15.47
CA GLU A 198 -5.64 -8.96 -16.39
C GLU A 198 -5.73 -7.59 -15.72
N LEU A 199 -6.28 -7.53 -14.50
CA LEU A 199 -6.34 -6.29 -13.71
C LEU A 199 -4.94 -5.80 -13.32
N LEU A 200 -4.08 -6.69 -12.81
CA LEU A 200 -2.75 -6.30 -12.34
C LEU A 200 -1.88 -5.80 -13.48
N GLU A 201 -1.85 -6.49 -14.62
CA GLU A 201 -1.03 -6.11 -15.76
C GLU A 201 -1.43 -4.74 -16.33
N ASP A 202 -2.74 -4.49 -16.53
CA ASP A 202 -3.25 -3.18 -16.95
C ASP A 202 -2.82 -2.08 -15.97
N LYS A 203 -3.07 -2.29 -14.67
CA LYS A 203 -2.81 -1.28 -13.65
C LYS A 203 -1.32 -1.04 -13.44
N LEU A 204 -0.52 -2.09 -13.37
CA LEU A 204 0.93 -1.96 -13.17
C LEU A 204 1.60 -1.29 -14.37
N GLN A 205 1.18 -1.61 -15.60
CA GLN A 205 1.67 -0.93 -16.80
C GLN A 205 1.29 0.55 -16.79
N GLN A 206 0.03 0.86 -16.45
CA GLN A 206 -0.44 2.23 -16.31
C GLN A 206 0.39 3.01 -15.29
N TYR A 207 0.61 2.45 -14.10
CA TYR A 207 1.39 3.11 -13.05
C TYR A 207 2.87 3.22 -13.39
N ALA A 208 3.46 2.25 -14.09
CA ALA A 208 4.85 2.35 -14.54
C ALA A 208 5.06 3.53 -15.51
N SER A 209 4.06 3.80 -16.37
CA SER A 209 4.11 4.94 -17.28
C SER A 209 3.92 6.28 -16.55
N GLN A 210 3.04 6.36 -15.56
CA GLN A 210 2.63 7.62 -14.93
C GLN A 210 3.42 7.99 -13.67
N CYS A 211 3.95 7.02 -12.93
CA CYS A 211 4.64 7.27 -11.66
C CYS A 211 6.15 7.46 -11.84
N GLU A 212 6.73 8.32 -11.02
CA GLU A 212 8.18 8.33 -10.80
C GLU A 212 8.63 7.01 -10.17
N LYS A 213 9.89 6.61 -10.41
CA LYS A 213 10.40 5.29 -9.97
C LYS A 213 10.22 5.04 -8.47
N THR A 214 10.44 6.06 -7.64
CA THR A 214 10.24 5.98 -6.18
C THR A 214 8.76 5.80 -5.83
N VAL A 215 7.88 6.56 -6.49
CA VAL A 215 6.42 6.49 -6.28
C VAL A 215 5.89 5.12 -6.67
N LEU A 216 6.28 4.64 -7.86
CA LEU A 216 5.92 3.29 -8.33
C LEU A 216 6.33 2.23 -7.33
N LYS A 217 7.54 2.32 -6.76
CA LYS A 217 8.02 1.36 -5.77
C LYS A 217 7.17 1.35 -4.49
N TYR A 218 6.72 2.51 -4.01
CA TYR A 218 5.81 2.59 -2.86
C TYR A 218 4.46 1.95 -3.18
N LEU A 219 3.89 2.31 -4.34
CA LEU A 219 2.61 1.79 -4.79
C LEU A 219 2.64 0.27 -4.98
N LEU A 220 3.70 -0.26 -5.61
CA LEU A 220 3.86 -1.71 -5.80
C LEU A 220 3.90 -2.47 -4.49
N LYS A 221 4.53 -1.93 -3.44
CA LYS A 221 4.57 -2.58 -2.11
C LYS A 221 3.18 -2.67 -1.49
N GLU A 222 2.41 -1.59 -1.54
CA GLU A 222 1.06 -1.58 -0.98
C GLU A 222 0.10 -2.44 -1.82
N LEU A 223 0.20 -2.41 -3.15
CA LEU A 223 -0.55 -3.29 -4.03
C LEU A 223 -0.23 -4.76 -3.80
N TRP A 224 1.06 -5.10 -3.64
CA TRP A 224 1.48 -6.46 -3.28
C TRP A 224 0.84 -6.90 -1.97
N LYS A 225 0.98 -6.07 -0.93
CA LYS A 225 0.40 -6.32 0.40
C LYS A 225 -1.11 -6.58 0.32
N ILE A 226 -1.85 -5.72 -0.38
CA ILE A 226 -3.30 -5.87 -0.56
C ILE A 226 -3.61 -7.14 -1.33
N THR A 227 -2.91 -7.42 -2.43
CA THR A 227 -3.12 -8.61 -3.27
C THR A 227 -2.96 -9.89 -2.46
N ILE A 228 -1.84 -10.02 -1.74
CA ILE A 228 -1.55 -11.22 -0.93
C ILE A 228 -2.51 -11.35 0.25
N THR A 229 -2.78 -10.25 0.96
CA THR A 229 -3.73 -10.25 2.09
C THR A 229 -5.15 -10.58 1.63
N SER A 230 -5.55 -10.10 0.44
CA SER A 230 -6.87 -10.39 -0.12
C SER A 230 -6.98 -11.86 -0.52
N MET A 231 -5.94 -12.42 -1.15
CA MET A 231 -5.90 -13.85 -1.46
C MET A 231 -5.99 -14.69 -0.19
N GLU A 232 -5.25 -14.32 0.86
CA GLU A 232 -5.34 -14.99 2.16
C GLU A 232 -6.75 -14.95 2.72
N LYS A 233 -7.36 -13.76 2.84
CA LYS A 233 -8.65 -13.59 3.52
C LYS A 233 -9.87 -14.06 2.75
N ILE A 234 -9.84 -13.94 1.41
CA ILE A 234 -11.00 -14.20 0.56
C ILE A 234 -10.97 -15.63 0.01
N VAL A 235 -9.78 -16.14 -0.31
CA VAL A 235 -9.62 -17.40 -1.04
C VAL A 235 -9.13 -18.52 -0.13
N VAL A 236 -8.17 -18.24 0.76
CA VAL A 236 -7.51 -19.27 1.56
C VAL A 236 -8.13 -19.46 2.92
N LEU A 237 -8.48 -18.40 3.64
CA LEU A 237 -9.08 -18.54 4.97
C LEU A 237 -10.54 -18.99 4.84
N PRO A 238 -11.00 -19.90 5.71
CA PRO A 238 -12.41 -20.26 5.74
C PRO A 238 -13.24 -19.00 6.04
N PRO A 239 -14.45 -18.86 5.47
CA PRO A 239 -15.30 -17.73 5.79
C PRO A 239 -15.56 -17.70 7.29
N LEU A 240 -14.92 -16.75 7.98
CA LEU A 240 -15.19 -16.48 9.39
C LEU A 240 -16.56 -15.83 9.43
N ASP A 241 -17.60 -16.64 9.67
CA ASP A 241 -18.91 -16.11 9.94
C ASP A 241 -18.83 -15.39 11.30
N ASN A 242 -18.50 -14.09 11.27
CA ASN A 242 -18.31 -13.25 12.46
C ASN A 242 -19.54 -13.26 13.38
N LYS A 243 -20.69 -13.76 12.93
CA LYS A 243 -21.90 -13.96 13.74
C LYS A 243 -21.89 -15.23 14.60
N ALA A 244 -21.12 -16.26 14.26
CA ALA A 244 -21.05 -17.50 15.05
C ALA A 244 -20.06 -17.40 16.21
N LEU A 245 -18.88 -16.81 15.98
CA LEU A 245 -17.82 -16.66 17.00
C LEU A 245 -18.14 -15.57 18.04
N LEU A 246 -18.75 -14.45 17.65
CA LEU A 246 -19.15 -13.38 18.59
C LEU A 246 -20.41 -13.71 19.40
N LYS A 247 -21.17 -14.75 19.04
CA LYS A 247 -22.30 -15.25 19.84
C LYS A 247 -21.91 -16.31 20.87
N GLN A 248 -20.70 -16.87 20.80
CA GLN A 248 -20.24 -17.88 21.74
C GLN A 248 -19.63 -17.32 23.03
N LEU A 249 -19.43 -16.00 23.12
CA LEU A 249 -19.01 -15.31 24.35
C LEU A 249 -19.70 -13.93 24.37
N PRO A 250 -20.89 -13.80 24.99
CA PRO A 250 -20.92 -13.59 26.44
C PRO A 250 -22.14 -14.21 27.14
N ASN A 251 -21.91 -14.90 28.27
CA ASN A 251 -22.89 -15.20 29.33
C ASN A 251 -24.28 -15.76 28.94
N ALA A 252 -24.38 -17.07 28.66
CA ALA A 252 -25.66 -17.77 28.77
C ALA A 252 -25.51 -19.13 29.44
N LYS A 253 -26.31 -19.34 30.49
CA LYS A 253 -26.40 -20.58 31.27
C LYS A 253 -26.94 -21.73 30.40
N ILE A 254 -26.49 -22.93 30.73
CA ILE A 254 -26.89 -24.24 30.18
C ILE A 254 -28.42 -24.37 30.17
N GLY A 255 -29.02 -24.57 29.00
CA GLY A 255 -30.44 -24.95 28.86
C GLY A 255 -31.03 -24.58 27.50
N ASP A 256 -31.47 -25.60 26.76
CA ASP A 256 -32.28 -25.56 25.53
C ASP A 256 -31.63 -25.09 24.21
N VAL A 257 -30.96 -26.02 23.52
CA VAL A 257 -30.52 -25.87 22.11
C VAL A 257 -31.25 -26.85 21.16
N THR A 258 -32.30 -27.56 21.59
CA THR A 258 -32.91 -28.64 20.79
C THR A 258 -34.27 -28.28 20.17
N LYS A 259 -34.73 -27.02 20.19
CA LYS A 259 -36.11 -26.68 19.77
C LYS A 259 -36.30 -25.58 18.72
N LEU A 260 -35.22 -25.09 18.08
CA LEU A 260 -35.28 -23.96 17.14
C LEU A 260 -34.83 -24.30 15.71
N MET A 261 -35.03 -25.55 15.26
CA MET A 261 -34.73 -25.99 13.88
C MET A 261 -35.96 -26.50 13.10
N SER A 262 -37.17 -26.08 13.45
CA SER A 262 -38.37 -26.58 12.76
C SER A 262 -39.51 -25.58 12.63
N THR A 263 -39.29 -24.40 12.07
CA THR A 263 -40.41 -23.70 11.41
C THR A 263 -39.94 -22.64 10.41
N HIS A 264 -40.58 -22.67 9.23
CA HIS A 264 -40.55 -21.69 8.13
C HIS A 264 -39.37 -21.78 7.15
N LEU A 265 -39.59 -22.49 6.04
CA LEU A 265 -39.75 -21.87 4.70
C LEU A 265 -40.35 -22.94 3.77
N LYS A 266 -41.69 -22.98 3.71
CA LYS A 266 -42.42 -23.48 2.54
C LYS A 266 -42.54 -22.31 1.56
N ASP A 267 -42.43 -22.64 0.28
CA ASP A 267 -42.77 -21.84 -0.90
C ASP A 267 -41.76 -20.79 -1.40
N VAL A 268 -40.78 -21.25 -2.20
CA VAL A 268 -40.37 -20.54 -3.43
C VAL A 268 -40.07 -21.58 -4.53
N LYS A 269 -41.00 -21.72 -5.49
CA LYS A 269 -40.82 -22.48 -6.72
C LYS A 269 -40.11 -21.62 -7.77
N SER A 270 -38.78 -21.72 -7.85
CA SER A 270 -37.99 -21.59 -9.09
C SER A 270 -36.59 -22.15 -8.79
N MET A 271 -36.37 -23.40 -9.19
CA MET A 271 -35.48 -24.33 -8.48
C MET A 271 -34.27 -24.78 -9.31
N SER A 272 -33.91 -24.05 -10.38
CA SER A 272 -32.71 -24.32 -11.18
C SER A 272 -31.50 -23.48 -10.73
N SER A 273 -31.68 -22.19 -10.49
CA SER A 273 -30.58 -21.28 -10.12
C SER A 273 -30.27 -21.22 -8.62
N VAL A 274 -31.26 -21.43 -7.75
CA VAL A 274 -31.06 -21.45 -6.29
C VAL A 274 -30.33 -22.71 -5.84
N LYS A 275 -30.54 -23.84 -6.53
CA LYS A 275 -29.87 -25.11 -6.23
C LYS A 275 -28.40 -25.07 -6.62
N GLU A 276 -28.07 -24.53 -7.79
CA GLU A 276 -26.68 -24.29 -8.18
C GLU A 276 -25.99 -23.26 -7.27
N MET A 277 -26.69 -22.20 -6.86
CA MET A 277 -26.16 -21.21 -5.91
C MET A 277 -25.98 -21.79 -4.49
N MET A 278 -26.88 -22.66 -4.03
CA MET A 278 -26.76 -23.37 -2.75
C MET A 278 -25.68 -24.46 -2.79
N ASP A 279 -25.52 -25.17 -3.91
CA ASP A 279 -24.47 -26.17 -4.08
C ASP A 279 -23.10 -25.51 -4.23
N MET A 280 -23.00 -24.34 -4.89
CA MET A 280 -21.79 -23.50 -4.88
C MET A 280 -21.47 -22.96 -3.48
N ALA A 281 -22.47 -22.51 -2.73
CA ALA A 281 -22.30 -22.07 -1.34
C ALA A 281 -21.83 -23.22 -0.42
N ARG A 282 -22.36 -24.44 -0.61
CA ARG A 282 -21.94 -25.65 0.13
C ARG A 282 -20.58 -26.20 -0.33
N GLU A 283 -20.17 -25.96 -1.57
CA GLU A 283 -18.83 -26.32 -2.07
C GLU A 283 -17.77 -25.31 -1.62
N CYS A 284 -18.11 -24.02 -1.46
CA CYS A 284 -17.24 -23.01 -0.83
C CYS A 284 -17.09 -23.17 0.70
N GLU A 285 -18.01 -23.87 1.37
CA GLU A 285 -17.86 -24.28 2.79
C GLU A 285 -16.81 -25.40 2.97
N ARG A 286 -16.34 -26.03 1.90
CA ARG A 286 -15.33 -27.08 1.98
C ARG A 286 -13.93 -26.49 1.96
N SER A 287 -13.17 -26.85 2.99
CA SER A 287 -11.70 -26.75 3.06
C SER A 287 -11.05 -27.00 1.70
N LEU A 288 -10.05 -26.18 1.34
CA LEU A 288 -9.28 -26.34 0.10
C LEU A 288 -8.70 -27.76 0.00
N THR A 289 -8.73 -28.32 -1.20
CA THR A 289 -8.11 -29.61 -1.52
C THR A 289 -6.60 -29.45 -1.71
N PRO A 290 -5.78 -30.52 -1.51
CA PRO A 290 -4.35 -30.46 -1.76
C PRO A 290 -3.98 -30.01 -3.18
N LYS A 291 -4.80 -30.37 -4.19
CA LYS A 291 -4.62 -29.93 -5.57
C LYS A 291 -4.81 -28.42 -5.71
N GLN A 292 -5.88 -27.87 -5.14
CA GLN A 292 -6.13 -26.42 -5.13
C GLN A 292 -5.03 -25.64 -4.41
N CYS A 293 -4.49 -26.19 -3.31
CA CYS A 293 -3.34 -25.59 -2.64
C CYS A 293 -2.08 -25.56 -3.53
N THR A 294 -1.81 -26.64 -4.29
CA THR A 294 -0.69 -26.64 -5.26
C THR A 294 -0.91 -25.63 -6.38
N VAL A 295 -2.14 -25.49 -6.88
CA VAL A 295 -2.49 -24.47 -7.90
C VAL A 295 -2.24 -23.06 -7.36
N LEU A 296 -2.70 -22.76 -6.14
CA LEU A 296 -2.46 -21.46 -5.51
C LEU A 296 -0.96 -21.20 -5.25
N ASP A 297 -0.21 -22.19 -4.80
CA ASP A 297 1.23 -22.04 -4.57
C ASP A 297 2.01 -21.80 -5.87
N ALA A 298 1.59 -22.41 -7.00
CA ALA A 298 2.11 -22.09 -8.32
C ALA A 298 1.66 -20.71 -8.81
N ALA A 299 0.41 -20.33 -8.54
CA ALA A 299 -0.13 -19.03 -8.90
C ALA A 299 0.62 -17.88 -8.21
N LEU A 300 1.04 -18.07 -6.95
CA LEU A 300 1.89 -17.11 -6.24
C LEU A 300 3.24 -16.86 -6.92
N ASP A 301 3.79 -17.84 -7.62
CA ASP A 301 5.02 -17.67 -8.40
C ASP A 301 4.80 -16.71 -9.58
N ALA A 302 3.68 -16.82 -10.29
CA ALA A 302 3.33 -15.92 -11.39
C ALA A 302 3.02 -14.49 -10.91
N ILE A 303 2.28 -14.33 -9.79
CA ILE A 303 2.01 -13.01 -9.20
C ILE A 303 3.33 -12.33 -8.80
N LYS A 304 4.29 -13.07 -8.21
CA LYS A 304 5.62 -12.52 -7.90
C LYS A 304 6.33 -12.03 -9.15
N GLU A 305 6.31 -12.79 -10.24
CA GLU A 305 6.98 -12.38 -11.48
C GLU A 305 6.30 -11.15 -12.11
N CYS A 306 4.97 -11.03 -12.02
CA CYS A 306 4.23 -9.82 -12.41
C CYS A 306 4.73 -8.58 -11.65
N PHE A 307 4.79 -8.65 -10.32
CA PHE A 307 5.28 -7.55 -9.48
C PHE A 307 6.79 -7.33 -9.58
N HIS A 308 7.55 -8.33 -10.01
CA HIS A 308 8.98 -8.21 -10.27
C HIS A 308 9.25 -7.47 -11.59
N ALA A 309 8.42 -7.70 -12.61
CA ALA A 309 8.45 -7.07 -13.92
C ALA A 309 9.86 -7.04 -14.53
N GLY A 310 10.56 -8.18 -14.54
CA GLY A 310 11.92 -8.30 -15.09
C GLY A 310 12.96 -7.39 -14.44
N GLY A 311 12.74 -6.99 -13.18
CA GLY A 311 13.63 -6.09 -12.43
C GLY A 311 13.23 -4.61 -12.45
N GLN A 312 12.17 -4.24 -13.18
CA GLN A 312 11.62 -2.88 -13.16
C GLN A 312 10.66 -2.63 -11.99
N GLY A 313 10.16 -3.70 -11.36
CA GLY A 313 9.26 -3.63 -10.20
C GLY A 313 9.98 -3.86 -8.86
N LEU A 314 9.42 -4.74 -8.04
CA LEU A 314 9.96 -5.09 -6.73
C LEU A 314 11.12 -6.08 -6.84
N LYS A 315 12.10 -5.97 -5.94
CA LYS A 315 13.25 -6.89 -5.90
C LYS A 315 12.81 -8.26 -5.39
N LYS A 316 13.40 -9.35 -5.91
CA LYS A 316 13.09 -10.72 -5.44
C LYS A 316 13.25 -10.88 -3.92
N SER A 317 14.27 -10.25 -3.33
CA SER A 317 14.51 -10.26 -1.88
C SER A 317 13.44 -9.56 -1.04
N PHE A 318 12.58 -8.74 -1.64
CA PHE A 318 11.42 -8.16 -0.95
C PHE A 318 10.36 -9.23 -0.69
N PHE A 319 10.05 -10.07 -1.68
CA PHE A 319 9.00 -11.11 -1.55
C PHE A 319 9.36 -12.15 -0.49
N GLU A 320 10.62 -12.58 -0.44
CA GLU A 320 11.08 -13.55 0.57
C GLU A 320 10.93 -13.06 2.02
N LYS A 321 10.94 -11.73 2.21
CA LYS A 321 10.78 -11.07 3.50
C LYS A 321 9.37 -10.54 3.75
N SER A 322 8.44 -10.72 2.82
CA SER A 322 7.07 -10.20 2.96
C SER A 322 6.34 -10.98 4.06
N PRO A 323 5.92 -10.31 5.17
CA PRO A 323 5.17 -10.97 6.22
C PRO A 323 3.81 -11.47 5.72
N GLU A 324 3.20 -10.78 4.77
CA GLU A 324 1.94 -11.19 4.15
C GLU A 324 2.11 -12.50 3.38
N LEU A 325 3.19 -12.64 2.61
CA LEU A 325 3.46 -13.88 1.88
C LEU A 325 3.75 -15.03 2.84
N GLN A 326 4.47 -14.78 3.93
CA GLN A 326 4.72 -15.77 4.97
C GLN A 326 3.43 -16.21 5.65
N SER A 327 2.53 -15.27 5.96
CA SER A 327 1.20 -15.56 6.52
C SER A 327 0.37 -16.42 5.57
N LEU A 328 0.28 -16.02 4.30
CA LEU A 328 -0.45 -16.77 3.28
C LEU A 328 0.10 -18.18 3.08
N LYS A 329 1.42 -18.35 2.99
CA LYS A 329 2.07 -19.66 2.88
C LYS A 329 1.79 -20.53 4.11
N TYR A 330 1.80 -19.92 5.30
CA TYR A 330 1.44 -20.62 6.52
C TYR A 330 -0.03 -21.08 6.47
N ALA A 331 -0.97 -20.21 6.09
CA ALA A 331 -2.38 -20.54 5.93
C ALA A 331 -2.60 -21.68 4.91
N LEU A 332 -1.93 -21.65 3.76
CA LEU A 332 -1.96 -22.72 2.77
C LEU A 332 -1.41 -24.05 3.34
N SER A 333 -0.35 -24.00 4.14
CA SER A 333 0.23 -25.21 4.74
C SER A 333 -0.76 -25.95 5.65
N LEU A 334 -1.67 -25.24 6.33
CA LEU A 334 -2.65 -25.83 7.24
C LEU A 334 -3.60 -26.82 6.53
N TYR A 335 -3.85 -26.62 5.24
CA TYR A 335 -4.66 -27.51 4.40
C TYR A 335 -3.95 -28.79 3.98
N THR A 336 -2.62 -28.83 4.11
CA THR A 336 -1.78 -29.97 3.68
C THR A 336 -1.16 -30.72 4.85
N GLN A 337 -1.26 -30.19 6.08
CA GLN A 337 -0.75 -30.82 7.28
C GLN A 337 -1.69 -31.93 7.78
N THR A 338 -1.10 -32.97 8.36
CA THR A 338 -1.89 -33.99 9.07
C THR A 338 -2.44 -33.42 10.38
N THR A 339 -3.56 -33.96 10.86
CA THR A 339 -4.14 -33.56 12.16
C THR A 339 -3.10 -33.67 13.29
N GLU A 340 -2.21 -34.65 13.25
CA GLU A 340 -1.13 -34.82 14.24
C GLU A 340 -0.10 -33.68 14.19
N GLN A 341 0.28 -33.22 13.00
CA GLN A 341 1.19 -32.08 12.83
C GLN A 341 0.55 -30.76 13.29
N LEU A 342 -0.73 -30.58 13.00
CA LEU A 342 -1.51 -29.43 13.47
C LEU A 342 -1.58 -29.39 15.00
N ILE A 343 -1.84 -30.54 15.65
CA ILE A 343 -1.85 -30.66 17.11
C ILE A 343 -0.46 -30.33 17.69
N LYS A 344 0.63 -30.86 17.12
CA LYS A 344 2.00 -30.55 17.58
C LYS A 344 2.35 -29.07 17.45
N THR A 345 1.92 -28.44 16.36
CA THR A 345 2.12 -27.00 16.11
C THR A 345 1.31 -26.16 17.11
N PHE A 346 0.05 -26.51 17.34
CA PHE A 346 -0.80 -25.86 18.34
C PHE A 346 -0.21 -25.97 19.74
N ILE A 347 0.18 -27.17 20.17
CA ILE A 347 0.80 -27.39 21.48
C ILE A 347 2.10 -26.58 21.63
N SER A 348 2.94 -26.54 20.59
CA SER A 348 4.18 -25.75 20.59
C SER A 348 3.90 -24.24 20.68
N SER A 349 2.90 -23.74 19.96
CA SER A 349 2.48 -22.34 20.00
C SER A 349 1.93 -21.95 21.38
N GLN A 350 1.09 -22.80 21.99
CA GLN A 350 0.57 -22.60 23.34
C GLN A 350 1.69 -22.62 24.39
N LYS A 351 2.70 -23.49 24.25
CA LYS A 351 3.89 -23.48 25.12
C LYS A 351 4.70 -22.20 25.00
N GLN A 352 4.87 -21.66 23.79
CA GLN A 352 5.54 -20.37 23.60
C GLN A 352 4.74 -19.22 24.22
N GLN A 353 3.42 -19.15 23.99
CA GLN A 353 2.55 -18.13 24.62
C GLN A 353 2.52 -18.24 26.14
N GLY A 354 2.45 -19.46 26.69
CA GLY A 354 2.54 -19.71 28.13
C GLY A 354 3.89 -19.29 28.73
N LEU A 355 5.00 -19.46 27.99
CA LEU A 355 6.31 -18.93 28.41
C LEU A 355 6.32 -17.40 28.46
N PHE A 356 5.72 -16.74 27.46
CA PHE A 356 5.60 -15.28 27.41
C PHE A 356 4.76 -14.71 28.56
N ILE A 357 3.65 -15.38 28.92
CA ILE A 357 2.82 -14.99 30.07
C ILE A 357 3.59 -15.19 31.39
N THR A 358 4.31 -16.29 31.53
CA THR A 358 5.12 -16.56 32.74
C THR A 358 6.25 -15.53 32.92
N LEU A 359 6.86 -15.06 31.83
CA LEU A 359 7.87 -13.99 31.85
C LEU A 359 7.26 -12.61 32.17
N TYR A 360 6.01 -12.35 31.76
CA TYR A 360 5.32 -11.08 32.06
C TYR A 360 4.84 -10.98 33.51
N PHE A 361 4.64 -12.09 34.21
CA PHE A 361 4.28 -12.12 35.64
C PHE A 361 5.48 -12.21 36.59
N HIS A 362 6.71 -12.12 36.07
CA HIS A 362 7.95 -12.12 36.85
C HIS A 362 8.75 -10.82 36.79
N PHE A 363 8.10 -9.71 36.38
CA PHE A 363 8.63 -8.36 36.52
C PHE A 363 7.73 -7.48 37.39
#